data_AF-A0A435G9D1-F1
#
_entry.id   AF-A0A435G9D1-F1
#
_cell.length_a   1.000
_cell.length_b   1.000
_cell.length_c   1.000
_cell.angle_alpha   90.00
_cell.angle_beta   90.00
_cell.angle_gamma   90.00
#
_symmetry.space_group_name_H-M   'P 1'
#
loop_
_entity.id
_entity.type
_entity.pdbx_description
1 polymer ?
#
loop_
_entity_poly.entity_id
_entity_poly.type
_entity_poly.pdbx_seq_one_letter_code
_entity_poly.pdbx_strand_id
1 'polypeptide(L)'
;MSALAEILFGGLFQGSLYAMMAVGLALVWTTIGVFNFSHGVFMMLGAYIAWQLVELGLPAAVAFPIAVVVMAGVGWILQASVVRPLIGRPNIVLVVVITTLAAGSLIENGALPIWG
;
A
#
# COMPACT_ATOMS: atom_id res chain seq x y z
N MET A 1 21.65 23.80 -2.14
CA MET A 1 21.23 23.55 -3.54
C MET A 1 20.37 24.72 -4.01
N SER A 2 20.28 25.01 -5.32
CA SER A 2 19.37 26.07 -5.79
C SER A 2 17.92 25.62 -5.57
N ALA A 3 17.02 26.52 -5.14
CA ALA A 3 15.63 26.19 -4.82
C ALA A 3 14.90 25.43 -5.96
N LEU A 4 15.29 25.71 -7.21
CA LEU A 4 14.78 25.02 -8.40
C LEU A 4 15.13 23.52 -8.41
N ALA A 5 16.34 23.14 -7.99
CA ALA A 5 16.77 21.74 -7.92
C ALA A 5 15.99 20.95 -6.85
N GLU A 6 15.69 21.56 -5.71
CA GLU A 6 14.90 20.93 -4.65
C GLU A 6 13.45 20.69 -5.09
N ILE A 7 12.83 21.67 -5.76
CA ILE A 7 11.46 21.55 -6.29
C ILE A 7 11.39 20.44 -7.35
N LEU A 8 12.34 20.39 -8.28
CA LEU A 8 12.37 19.34 -9.31
C LEU A 8 12.55 17.96 -8.70
N PHE A 9 13.47 17.82 -7.74
CA PHE A 9 13.72 16.52 -7.09
C PHE A 9 12.51 16.06 -6.27
N GLY A 10 11.92 16.95 -5.46
CA GLY A 10 10.72 16.66 -4.69
C GLY A 10 9.52 16.32 -5.58
N GLY A 11 9.34 17.05 -6.69
CA GLY A 11 8.29 16.79 -7.67
C GLY A 11 8.44 15.44 -8.36
N LEU A 12 9.67 15.09 -8.78
CA LEU A 12 9.97 13.78 -9.36
C LEU A 12 9.76 12.64 -8.35
N PHE A 13 10.20 12.84 -7.11
CA PHE A 13 10.00 11.87 -6.04
C PHE A 13 8.52 11.61 -5.80
N GLN A 14 7.73 12.66 -5.57
CA GLN A 14 6.28 12.53 -5.34
C GLN A 14 5.55 11.97 -6.56
N GLY A 15 5.92 12.41 -7.77
CA GLY A 15 5.38 11.89 -9.02
C GLY A 15 5.65 10.40 -9.20
N SER A 16 6.83 9.92 -8.80
CA SER A 16 7.17 8.49 -8.85
C SER A 16 6.31 7.65 -7.89
N LEU A 17 5.99 8.18 -6.70
CA LEU A 17 5.07 7.53 -5.76
C LEU A 17 3.66 7.41 -6.34
N TYR A 18 3.14 8.50 -6.92
CA TYR A 18 1.82 8.46 -7.58
C TYR A 18 1.79 7.55 -8.80
N ALA A 19 2.86 7.53 -9.61
CA ALA A 19 2.97 6.62 -10.73
C ALA A 19 2.98 5.16 -10.26
N MET A 20 3.72 4.85 -9.20
CA MET A 20 3.76 3.50 -8.61
C MET A 20 2.38 3.08 -8.08
N MET A 21 1.67 3.99 -7.40
CA MET A 21 0.30 3.76 -6.94
C MET A 21 -0.66 3.48 -8.11
N ALA A 22 -0.58 4.29 -9.17
CA ALA A 22 -1.41 4.12 -10.36
C ALA A 22 -1.14 2.77 -11.05
N VAL A 23 0.11 2.34 -11.15
CA VAL A 23 0.49 1.04 -11.72
C VAL A 23 -0.05 -0.10 -10.87
N GLY A 24 0.08 -0.04 -9.54
CA GLY A 24 -0.46 -1.06 -8.64
C GLY A 24 -1.98 -1.19 -8.76
N LEU A 25 -2.68 -0.06 -8.81
CA LEU A 25 -4.13 -0.03 -9.02
C LEU A 25 -4.53 -0.60 -10.39
N ALA A 26 -3.84 -0.19 -11.46
CA ALA A 26 -4.09 -0.70 -12.81
C ALA A 26 -3.87 -2.21 -12.89
N LEU A 27 -2.85 -2.75 -12.21
CA LEU A 27 -2.59 -4.18 -12.14
C LEU A 27 -3.75 -4.94 -11.46
N VAL A 28 -4.25 -4.45 -10.33
CA VAL A 28 -5.39 -5.09 -9.63
C VAL A 28 -6.66 -5.03 -10.48
N TRP A 29 -6.93 -3.87 -11.10
CA TRP A 29 -8.10 -3.71 -11.96
C TRP A 29 -8.05 -4.62 -13.19
N THR A 30 -6.90 -4.70 -13.86
CA THR A 30 -6.75 -5.53 -15.07
C THR A 30 -6.77 -7.02 -14.79
N THR A 31 -6.38 -7.46 -13.58
CA THR A 31 -6.34 -8.88 -13.22
C THR A 31 -7.63 -9.39 -12.60
N ILE A 32 -8.28 -8.62 -11.73
CA ILE A 32 -9.46 -9.06 -10.95
C ILE A 32 -10.74 -8.33 -11.39
N GLY A 33 -10.64 -7.19 -12.07
CA GLY A 33 -11.81 -6.40 -12.50
C GLY A 33 -12.47 -5.61 -11.36
N VAL A 34 -11.76 -5.39 -10.25
CA VAL A 34 -12.26 -4.66 -9.08
C VAL A 34 -11.23 -3.64 -8.61
N PHE A 35 -11.72 -2.58 -7.96
CA PHE A 35 -10.88 -1.51 -7.43
C PHE A 35 -10.59 -1.75 -5.95
N ASN A 36 -9.32 -1.79 -5.55
CA ASN A 36 -8.94 -1.79 -4.15
C ASN A 36 -8.71 -0.34 -3.69
N PHE A 37 -9.48 0.17 -2.73
CA PHE A 37 -9.34 1.56 -2.27
C PHE A 37 -8.32 1.75 -1.13
N SER A 38 -7.73 0.66 -0.62
CA SER A 38 -6.78 0.70 0.49
C SER A 38 -5.33 1.04 0.07
N HIS A 39 -5.05 1.31 -1.20
CA HIS A 39 -3.68 1.54 -1.72
C HIS A 39 -2.88 2.60 -0.93
N GLY A 40 -3.53 3.67 -0.46
CA GLY A 40 -2.88 4.68 0.38
C GLY A 40 -2.35 4.09 1.69
N VAL A 41 -3.16 3.26 2.34
CA VAL A 41 -2.81 2.56 3.58
C VAL A 41 -1.71 1.52 3.35
N PHE A 42 -1.69 0.87 2.19
CA PHE A 42 -0.59 -0.03 1.81
C PHE A 42 0.75 0.70 1.68
N MET A 43 0.75 1.91 1.10
CA MET A 43 1.96 2.73 1.03
C MET A 43 2.44 3.17 2.41
N MET A 44 1.51 3.61 3.27
CA MET A 44 1.78 3.97 4.66
C MET A 44 2.43 2.80 5.42
N LEU A 45 1.80 1.61 5.40
CA LEU A 45 2.35 0.42 6.05
C LEU A 45 3.73 0.06 5.51
N GLY A 46 3.91 0.05 4.18
CA GLY A 46 5.20 -0.29 3.58
C GLY A 46 6.31 0.66 4.02
N ALA A 47 6.01 1.96 4.10
CA ALA A 47 6.93 2.98 4.59
C ALA A 47 7.27 2.76 6.08
N TYR A 48 6.28 2.56 6.95
CA TYR A 48 6.51 2.34 8.37
C TYR A 48 7.28 1.06 8.66
N ILE A 49 6.97 -0.04 7.97
CA ILE A 49 7.68 -1.31 8.14
C ILE A 49 9.15 -1.16 7.70
N ALA A 50 9.40 -0.55 6.55
CA ALA A 50 10.77 -0.31 6.09
C ALA A 50 11.55 0.60 7.06
N TRP A 51 10.91 1.68 7.54
CA TRP A 51 11.49 2.60 8.51
C TRP A 51 11.82 1.90 9.83
N GLN A 52 10.88 1.13 10.39
CA GLN A 52 11.08 0.44 11.65
C GLN A 52 12.16 -0.64 11.58
N LEU A 53 12.29 -1.36 10.45
CA LEU A 53 13.40 -2.29 10.24
C LEU A 53 14.75 -1.58 10.27
N VAL A 54 14.85 -0.39 9.67
CA VAL A 54 16.06 0.43 9.73
C VAL A 54 16.35 0.91 11.15
N GLU A 55 15.31 1.32 11.89
CA GLU A 55 15.44 1.75 13.29
C GLU A 55 15.92 0.59 14.20
N LEU A 56 15.52 -0.65 13.90
CA LEU A 56 16.01 -1.86 14.56
C LEU A 56 17.48 -2.20 14.22
N GLY A 57 18.15 -1.38 13.41
CA GLY A 57 19.57 -1.52 13.06
C GLY A 57 19.85 -2.28 11.76
N LEU A 58 18.82 -2.64 10.98
CA LEU A 58 19.04 -3.26 9.68
C LEU A 58 19.50 -2.21 8.66
N PRO A 59 20.49 -2.53 7.80
CA PRO A 59 20.83 -1.67 6.68
C PRO A 59 19.62 -1.46 5.76
N ALA A 60 19.42 -0.25 5.24
CA ALA A 60 18.31 0.09 4.35
C ALA A 60 18.21 -0.86 3.13
N ALA A 61 19.36 -1.31 2.61
CA ALA A 61 19.45 -2.26 1.51
C ALA A 61 18.84 -3.65 1.83
N VAL A 62 18.82 -4.04 3.11
CA VAL A 62 18.23 -5.30 3.59
C VAL A 62 16.81 -5.08 4.09
N ALA A 63 16.54 -3.95 4.74
CA ALA A 63 15.21 -3.59 5.22
C ALA A 63 14.19 -3.47 4.08
N PHE A 64 14.59 -2.91 2.93
CA PHE A 64 13.69 -2.73 1.78
C PHE A 64 13.15 -4.07 1.22
N PRO A 65 13.97 -5.06 0.85
CA PRO A 65 13.47 -6.37 0.42
C PRO A 65 12.59 -7.05 1.46
N ILE A 66 12.95 -6.98 2.76
CA ILE A 66 12.14 -7.57 3.83
C ILE A 66 10.76 -6.90 3.88
N ALA A 67 10.70 -5.56 3.82
CA ALA A 67 9.44 -4.82 3.79
C ALA A 67 8.58 -5.21 2.59
N VAL A 68 9.18 -5.41 1.40
CA VAL A 68 8.47 -5.89 0.20
C VAL A 68 7.87 -7.27 0.43
N VAL A 69 8.61 -8.22 1.02
CA VAL A 69 8.09 -9.56 1.32
C VAL A 69 6.97 -9.51 2.34
N VAL A 70 7.12 -8.72 3.40
CA VAL A 70 6.08 -8.54 4.41
C VAL A 70 4.81 -7.94 3.79
N MET A 71 4.95 -6.89 2.98
CA MET A 71 3.82 -6.24 2.30
C MET A 71 3.15 -7.14 1.26
N ALA A 72 3.91 -8.00 0.58
CA ALA A 72 3.34 -9.03 -0.28
C ALA A 72 2.46 -10.01 0.54
N GLY A 73 2.91 -10.38 1.75
CA GLY A 73 2.13 -11.16 2.71
C GLY A 73 0.84 -10.45 3.14
N VAL A 74 0.91 -9.17 3.49
CA VAL A 74 -0.27 -8.36 3.85
C VAL A 74 -1.27 -8.29 2.69
N GLY A 75 -0.78 -8.05 1.48
CA GLY A 75 -1.61 -8.01 0.27
C GLY A 75 -2.27 -9.35 -0.02
N TRP A 76 -1.54 -10.45 0.15
CA TRP A 76 -2.07 -11.80 0.01
C TRP A 76 -3.15 -12.12 1.06
N ILE A 77 -2.94 -11.73 2.32
CA ILE A 77 -3.94 -11.88 3.39
C ILE A 77 -5.21 -11.12 3.05
N LEU A 78 -5.10 -9.86 2.63
CA LEU A 78 -6.27 -9.05 2.23
C LEU A 78 -6.98 -9.71 1.04
N GLN A 79 -6.23 -10.11 0.01
CA GLN A 79 -6.79 -10.78 -1.15
C GLN A 79 -7.53 -12.08 -0.77
N ALA A 80 -6.95 -12.90 0.10
CA ALA A 80 -7.52 -14.19 0.50
C ALA A 80 -8.73 -14.06 1.43
N SER A 81 -8.71 -13.10 2.36
CA SER A 81 -9.71 -12.95 3.42
C SER A 81 -10.84 -11.98 3.07
N VAL A 82 -10.55 -10.92 2.33
CA VAL A 82 -11.53 -9.86 2.01
C VAL A 82 -12.03 -10.00 0.58
N VAL A 83 -11.13 -10.07 -0.41
CA VAL A 83 -11.54 -10.00 -1.84
C VAL A 83 -12.04 -11.34 -2.35
N ARG A 84 -11.27 -12.42 -2.15
CA ARG A 84 -11.58 -13.76 -2.70
C ARG A 84 -12.98 -14.27 -2.31
N PRO A 85 -13.48 -14.10 -1.07
CA PRO A 85 -14.81 -14.55 -0.69
C PRO A 85 -15.97 -13.76 -1.33
N LEU A 86 -15.68 -12.58 -1.87
CA LEU A 86 -16.66 -11.70 -2.52
C LEU A 86 -16.77 -11.97 -4.02
N ILE A 87 -15.82 -12.72 -4.59
CA ILE A 87 -15.85 -13.11 -6.00
C ILE A 87 -17.09 -13.95 -6.26
N GLY A 88 -17.89 -13.53 -7.26
CA GLY A 88 -19.15 -14.20 -7.65
C GLY A 88 -20.41 -13.62 -7.00
N ARG A 89 -20.30 -12.62 -6.12
CA ARG A 89 -21.48 -11.89 -5.59
C ARG A 89 -21.98 -10.83 -6.58
N PRO A 90 -23.31 -10.58 -6.64
CA PRO A 90 -23.83 -9.41 -7.35
C PRO A 90 -23.22 -8.13 -6.77
N ASN A 91 -22.96 -7.14 -7.62
CA ASN A 91 -22.35 -5.85 -7.24
C ASN A 91 -20.94 -5.95 -6.65
N ILE A 92 -20.15 -6.95 -7.06
CA ILE A 92 -18.78 -7.20 -6.57
C ILE A 92 -17.92 -5.93 -6.49
N VAL A 93 -17.95 -5.05 -7.50
CA VAL A 93 -17.14 -3.82 -7.52
C VAL A 93 -17.45 -2.94 -6.32
N LEU A 94 -18.73 -2.66 -6.06
CA LEU A 94 -19.15 -1.80 -4.95
C LEU A 94 -18.85 -2.45 -3.60
N VAL A 95 -19.09 -3.76 -3.48
CA VAL A 95 -18.82 -4.49 -2.22
C VAL A 95 -17.31 -4.53 -1.94
N VAL A 96 -16.46 -4.75 -2.95
CA VAL A 96 -15.00 -4.73 -2.79
C VAL A 96 -14.51 -3.33 -2.42
N VAL A 97 -15.04 -2.27 -3.02
CA VAL A 97 -14.65 -0.89 -2.65
C VAL A 97 -14.96 -0.61 -1.18
N ILE A 98 -16.18 -0.87 -0.72
CA ILE A 98 -16.58 -0.58 0.67
C ILE A 98 -15.79 -1.44 1.65
N THR A 99 -15.60 -2.73 1.35
CA THR A 99 -14.86 -3.64 2.23
C THR A 99 -13.37 -3.35 2.27
N THR A 100 -12.76 -2.94 1.16
CA THR A 100 -11.35 -2.52 1.13
C THR A 100 -11.13 -1.18 1.82
N LEU A 101 -12.09 -0.23 1.73
CA LEU A 101 -12.08 0.97 2.55
C LEU A 101 -12.13 0.63 4.04
N ALA A 102 -13.07 -0.23 4.45
CA ALA A 102 -13.19 -0.65 5.84
C ALA A 102 -11.92 -1.37 6.33
N ALA A 103 -11.35 -2.28 5.52
CA ALA A 103 -10.08 -2.94 5.83
C ALA A 103 -8.92 -1.94 5.93
N GLY A 104 -8.86 -0.96 5.03
CA GLY A 104 -7.90 0.14 5.08
C GLY A 104 -8.00 0.94 6.38
N SER A 105 -9.21 1.36 6.75
CA SER A 105 -9.42 2.07 8.02
C SER A 105 -9.06 1.22 9.24
N LEU A 106 -9.34 -0.09 9.23
CA LEU A 106 -8.92 -0.98 10.33
C LEU A 106 -7.40 -1.07 10.44
N ILE A 107 -6.70 -1.18 9.29
CA ILE A 107 -5.24 -1.19 9.26
C ILE A 107 -4.67 0.14 9.75
N GLU A 108 -5.23 1.27 9.30
CA GLU A 108 -4.82 2.60 9.73
C GLU A 108 -5.00 2.79 11.24
N ASN A 109 -6.17 2.44 11.78
CA ASN A 109 -6.40 2.47 13.23
C ASN A 109 -5.49 1.49 14.00
N GLY A 110 -5.16 0.34 13.42
CA GLY A 110 -4.22 -0.61 14.00
C GLY A 110 -2.76 -0.14 13.97
N ALA A 111 -2.42 0.76 13.04
CA ALA A 111 -1.09 1.35 12.93
C ALA A 111 -0.84 2.43 14.00
N LEU A 112 -1.87 3.20 14.38
CA LEU A 112 -1.77 4.25 15.41
C LEU A 112 -1.09 3.80 16.73
N PRO A 113 -1.49 2.69 17.39
CA PRO A 113 -0.83 2.29 18.64
C PRO A 113 0.64 1.87 18.47
N ILE A 114 1.09 1.57 17.24
CA ILE A 114 2.45 1.13 16.94
C ILE A 114 3.34 2.32 16.58
N TRP A 115 2.82 3.26 15.78
CA TRP A 115 3.61 4.33 15.16
C TRP A 115 3.14 5.76 15.47
N GLY A 116 2.01 5.95 16.15
CA GLY A 116 1.47 7.25 16.57
C GLY A 116 0.19 7.63 15.84
#